data_AF-K2C705-F1
#
_entry.id   AF-K2C705-F1
#
_cell.length_a   1.000
_cell.length_b   1.000
_cell.length_c   1.000
_cell.angle_alpha   90.00
_cell.angle_beta   90.00
_cell.angle_gamma   90.00
#
_symmetry.space_group_name_H-M   'P 1'
#
loop_
_entity.id
_entity.type
_entity.pdbx_description
1 polymer ?
#
loop_
_entity_poly.entity_id
_entity_poly.type
_entity_poly.pdbx_seq_one_letter_code
_entity_poly.pdbx_strand_id
1 'polypeptide(L)'
;MIYIIILVLISGLIAYIGDVLGTYVGKKRLTVLGLRPRITALVVAISTGILITLLTLGVMTILSEDVRTALFNMNSLRQDLESLHNETKSLEQVKSRLEKDKIELTQDVERLTTMVRIKATESVAFRKDEPLAASVIPANLSINEVMKELTTMIISLTTKVRRRGVHVQDEINFFTTHKELLDGLAAHIASASEDMIVRADAVENINAGEQLGNVRFKLLPNKLIFRKDQEIASIEIDGSLSRSEISRNLRQFMDEINLEVVKLGMIDNPLTDRFGYMFSDSMLSFYDMVNHIKNLDRQFILIAVVPEDTYAIGPLNITFRFEETGESIFTTQPEKPDSESGAE
;
A
#
# COMPACT_ATOMS: atom_id res chain seq x y z
N MET A 1 9.17 58.60 44.84
CA MET A 1 9.45 59.50 45.99
C MET A 1 8.99 60.94 45.74
N ILE A 2 9.41 61.60 44.65
CA ILE A 2 9.07 63.03 44.42
C ILE A 2 7.55 63.31 44.37
N TYR A 3 6.76 62.41 43.79
CA TYR A 3 5.30 62.51 43.73
C TYR A 3 4.62 62.39 45.11
N ILE A 4 5.21 61.61 46.03
CA ILE A 4 4.68 61.44 47.39
C ILE A 4 4.87 62.74 48.17
N ILE A 5 6.02 63.40 48.02
CA ILE A 5 6.31 64.69 48.67
C ILE A 5 5.37 65.79 48.15
N ILE A 6 5.13 65.83 46.83
CA ILE A 6 4.19 66.76 46.19
C ILE A 6 2.76 66.54 46.72
N LEU A 7 2.30 65.29 46.83
CA LEU A 7 0.98 64.96 47.38
C LEU A 7 0.82 65.40 48.83
N VAL A 8 1.83 65.18 49.67
CA VAL A 8 1.80 65.60 51.08
C VAL A 8 1.73 67.14 51.18
N LEU A 9 2.53 67.87 50.40
CA LEU A 9 2.49 69.33 50.37
C LEU A 9 1.13 69.87 49.88
N ILE A 10 0.56 69.28 48.84
CA ILE A 10 -0.76 69.65 48.32
C ILE A 10 -1.85 69.36 49.36
N SER A 11 -1.78 68.24 50.07
CA SER A 11 -2.74 67.91 51.13
C SER A 11 -2.70 68.89 52.30
N GLY A 12 -1.50 69.36 52.69
CA GLY A 12 -1.33 70.40 53.72
C GLY A 12 -1.88 71.76 53.27
N LEU A 13 -1.65 72.14 52.01
CA LEU A 13 -2.18 73.38 51.44
C LEU A 13 -3.71 73.37 51.36
N ILE A 14 -4.30 72.24 50.95
CA ILE A 14 -5.75 72.03 50.88
C ILE A 14 -6.39 72.09 52.28
N ALA A 15 -5.77 71.43 53.28
CA ALA A 15 -6.24 71.45 54.66
C ALA A 15 -6.29 72.88 55.23
N TYR A 16 -5.27 73.69 54.94
CA TYR A 16 -5.21 75.09 55.34
C TYR A 16 -6.33 75.93 54.70
N ILE A 17 -6.57 75.77 53.39
CA ILE A 17 -7.63 76.51 52.68
C ILE A 17 -9.03 76.15 53.23
N GLY A 18 -9.26 74.87 53.55
CA GLY A 18 -10.52 74.41 54.14
C GLY A 18 -10.83 75.05 55.50
N ASP A 19 -9.81 75.18 56.36
CA ASP A 19 -9.94 75.80 57.69
C ASP A 19 -10.20 77.32 57.61
N VAL A 20 -9.55 77.99 56.66
CA VAL A 20 -9.76 79.42 56.39
C VAL A 20 -11.18 79.69 55.88
N LEU A 21 -11.70 78.87 54.95
CA LEU A 21 -13.08 79.00 54.47
C LEU A 21 -14.09 78.75 55.59
N GLY A 22 -13.89 77.71 56.40
CA GLY A 22 -14.76 77.42 57.55
C GLY A 22 -14.81 78.58 58.55
N THR A 23 -13.65 79.15 58.87
CA THR A 23 -13.53 80.30 59.79
C THR A 23 -14.18 81.57 59.22
N TYR A 24 -14.05 81.81 57.91
CA TYR A 24 -14.67 82.96 57.24
C TYR A 24 -16.20 82.89 57.27
N VAL A 25 -16.78 81.72 57.00
CA VAL A 25 -18.23 81.47 57.08
C VAL A 25 -18.75 81.66 58.51
N GLY A 26 -17.99 81.19 59.50
CA GLY A 26 -18.32 81.36 60.92
C GLY A 26 -18.34 82.82 61.37
N LYS A 27 -17.38 83.65 60.92
CA LYS A 27 -17.32 85.09 61.25
C LYS A 27 -18.43 85.91 60.61
N LYS A 28 -18.85 85.56 59.39
CA LYS A 28 -19.88 86.29 58.64
C LYS A 28 -21.33 85.92 59.03
N ARG A 29 -21.50 85.06 60.06
CA ARG A 29 -22.78 84.55 60.58
C ARG A 29 -23.72 83.99 59.49
N LEU A 30 -23.13 83.38 58.46
CA LEU A 30 -23.92 82.76 57.39
C LEU A 30 -24.61 81.51 57.93
N THR A 31 -25.88 81.35 57.60
CA THR A 31 -26.68 80.18 57.95
C THR A 31 -26.91 79.37 56.67
N VAL A 32 -26.34 78.17 56.61
CA VAL A 32 -26.66 77.19 55.58
C VAL A 32 -27.72 76.28 56.16
N LEU A 33 -28.85 76.13 55.46
CA LEU A 33 -29.97 75.26 55.84
C LEU A 33 -30.57 75.52 57.25
N GLY A 34 -30.45 76.75 57.77
CA GLY A 34 -31.05 77.15 59.06
C GLY A 34 -30.28 76.75 60.32
N LEU A 35 -29.04 76.24 60.22
CA LEU A 35 -28.22 75.85 61.37
C LEU A 35 -27.56 77.05 62.10
N ARG A 36 -27.22 76.87 63.40
CA ARG A 36 -26.48 77.87 64.19
C ARG A 36 -25.09 78.15 63.57
N PRO A 37 -24.62 79.42 63.53
CA PRO A 37 -23.39 79.82 62.81
C PRO A 37 -22.12 79.01 63.12
N ARG A 38 -21.94 78.53 64.35
CA ARG A 38 -20.79 77.70 64.75
C ARG A 38 -20.82 76.30 64.13
N ILE A 39 -22.00 75.70 64.00
CA ILE A 39 -22.19 74.38 63.39
C ILE A 39 -22.12 74.51 61.86
N THR A 40 -22.66 75.60 61.29
CA THR A 40 -22.55 75.90 59.86
C THR A 40 -21.10 75.97 59.39
N ALA A 41 -20.21 76.64 60.15
CA ALA A 41 -18.79 76.69 59.83
C ALA A 41 -18.13 75.30 59.77
N LEU A 42 -18.43 74.43 60.73
CA LEU A 42 -17.90 73.06 60.79
C LEU A 42 -18.41 72.20 59.62
N VAL A 43 -19.71 72.28 59.31
CA VAL A 43 -20.31 71.55 58.19
C VAL A 43 -19.69 72.00 56.88
N VAL A 44 -19.53 73.32 56.66
CA VAL A 44 -18.90 73.84 55.44
C VAL A 44 -17.45 73.39 55.33
N ALA A 45 -16.66 73.39 56.42
CA ALA A 45 -15.28 72.92 56.41
C ALA A 45 -15.18 71.43 56.03
N ILE A 46 -15.98 70.56 56.65
CA ILE A 46 -16.00 69.11 56.36
C ILE A 46 -16.48 68.86 54.92
N SER A 47 -17.56 69.51 54.49
CA SER A 47 -18.07 69.37 53.11
C SER A 47 -17.07 69.86 52.08
N THR A 48 -16.33 70.94 52.36
CA THR A 48 -15.26 71.44 51.47
C THR A 48 -14.12 70.43 51.39
N GLY A 49 -13.72 69.82 52.51
CA GLY A 49 -12.71 68.76 52.53
C GLY A 49 -13.13 67.53 51.71
N ILE A 50 -14.36 67.04 51.90
CA ILE A 50 -14.91 65.92 51.11
C ILE A 50 -15.01 66.29 49.63
N LEU A 51 -15.44 67.51 49.32
CA LEU A 51 -15.55 67.97 47.93
C LEU A 51 -14.19 67.99 47.24
N ILE A 52 -13.15 68.51 47.91
CA ILE A 52 -11.80 68.57 47.35
C ILE A 52 -11.21 67.16 47.16
N THR A 53 -11.39 66.24 48.11
CA THR A 53 -10.89 64.86 47.95
C THR A 53 -11.61 64.13 46.81
N LEU A 54 -12.92 64.30 46.66
CA LEU A 54 -13.68 63.75 45.53
C LEU A 54 -13.24 64.34 44.19
N LEU A 55 -13.00 65.66 44.12
CA LEU A 55 -12.51 66.32 42.92
C LEU A 55 -11.11 65.83 42.54
N THR A 56 -10.23 65.71 43.53
CA THR A 56 -8.86 65.21 43.33
C THR A 56 -8.87 63.77 42.83
N LEU A 57 -9.67 62.90 43.45
CA LEU A 57 -9.83 61.51 43.05
C LEU A 57 -10.45 61.36 41.65
N GLY A 58 -11.45 62.19 41.33
CA GLY A 58 -12.12 62.20 40.03
C GLY A 58 -11.17 62.63 38.90
N VAL A 59 -10.43 63.72 39.11
CA VAL A 59 -9.40 64.18 38.15
C VAL A 59 -8.32 63.12 37.95
N MET A 60 -7.84 62.50 39.03
CA MET A 60 -6.86 61.41 38.92
C MET A 60 -7.39 60.20 38.15
N THR A 61 -8.66 59.83 38.33
CA THR A 61 -9.29 58.72 37.59
C THR A 61 -9.39 58.99 36.08
N ILE A 62 -9.56 60.25 35.69
CA ILE A 62 -9.62 60.66 34.28
C ILE A 62 -8.21 60.66 33.66
N LEU A 63 -7.23 61.23 34.37
CA LEU A 63 -5.88 61.45 33.86
C LEU A 63 -4.95 60.24 33.98
N SER A 64 -5.20 59.33 34.93
CA SER A 64 -4.34 58.17 35.20
C SER A 64 -5.07 56.86 34.96
N GLU A 65 -4.56 56.07 34.02
CA GLU A 65 -5.03 54.70 33.76
C GLU A 65 -4.78 53.78 34.96
N ASP A 66 -3.67 53.99 35.69
CA ASP A 66 -3.33 53.21 36.88
C ASP A 66 -4.36 53.38 37.99
N VAL A 67 -4.76 54.63 38.28
CA VAL A 67 -5.78 54.92 39.32
C VAL A 67 -7.15 54.38 38.91
N ARG A 68 -7.52 54.52 37.62
CA ARG A 68 -8.77 53.96 37.09
C ARG A 68 -8.78 52.43 37.20
N THR A 69 -7.68 51.78 36.83
CA THR A 69 -7.53 50.32 36.89
C THR A 69 -7.56 49.83 38.32
N ALA A 70 -6.91 50.53 39.25
CA ALA A 70 -6.91 50.18 40.67
C ALA A 70 -8.28 50.38 41.34
N LEU A 71 -9.02 51.43 40.99
CA LEU A 71 -10.33 51.74 41.58
C LEU A 71 -11.47 50.90 41.01
N PHE A 72 -11.41 50.55 39.71
CA PHE A 72 -12.55 49.93 39.01
C PHE A 72 -12.27 48.56 38.40
N ASN A 73 -11.01 48.23 38.02
CA ASN A 73 -10.69 47.04 37.23
C ASN A 73 -9.80 46.00 37.95
N MET A 74 -9.56 46.15 39.25
CA MET A 74 -8.72 45.23 40.04
C MET A 74 -9.22 43.77 39.95
N ASN A 75 -10.53 43.57 39.91
CA ASN A 75 -11.13 42.24 39.80
C ASN A 75 -10.86 41.62 38.42
N SER A 76 -11.00 42.40 37.34
CA SER A 76 -10.73 41.94 35.97
C SER A 76 -9.25 41.61 35.78
N LEU A 77 -8.34 42.44 36.29
CA LEU A 77 -6.89 42.17 36.19
C LEU A 77 -6.48 40.91 36.98
N ARG A 78 -7.08 40.68 38.15
CA ARG A 78 -6.87 39.42 38.90
C ARG A 78 -7.43 38.22 38.15
N GLN A 79 -8.61 38.33 37.55
CA GLN A 79 -9.20 37.27 36.73
C GLN A 79 -8.34 36.95 35.50
N ASP A 80 -7.81 37.97 34.81
CA ASP A 80 -6.93 37.78 33.66
C ASP A 80 -5.61 37.11 34.05
N LEU A 81 -5.03 37.49 35.19
CA LEU A 81 -3.83 36.83 35.72
C LEU A 81 -4.09 35.37 36.10
N GLU A 82 -5.24 35.09 36.73
CA GLU A 82 -5.64 33.71 37.03
C GLU A 82 -5.92 32.90 35.76
N SER A 83 -6.57 33.49 34.75
CA SER A 83 -6.86 32.81 33.49
C SER A 83 -5.57 32.53 32.71
N LEU A 84 -4.67 33.50 32.58
CA LEU A 84 -3.36 33.34 31.94
C LEU A 84 -2.50 32.31 32.69
N HIS A 85 -2.53 32.32 34.02
CA HIS A 85 -1.83 31.32 34.82
C HIS A 85 -2.41 29.91 34.60
N ASN A 86 -3.73 29.78 34.53
CA ASN A 86 -4.39 28.51 34.25
C ASN A 86 -4.13 28.03 32.81
N GLU A 87 -4.11 28.93 31.84
CA GLU A 87 -3.82 28.65 30.44
C GLU A 87 -2.36 28.23 30.25
N THR A 88 -1.40 28.94 30.83
CA THR A 88 0.01 28.54 30.78
C THR A 88 0.24 27.16 31.40
N LYS A 89 -0.41 26.87 32.53
CA LYS A 89 -0.37 25.55 33.17
C LYS A 89 -1.01 24.46 32.30
N SER A 90 -2.13 24.75 31.63
CA SER A 90 -2.77 23.79 30.75
C SER A 90 -1.93 23.52 29.50
N LEU A 91 -1.33 24.55 28.91
CA LEU A 91 -0.41 24.43 27.78
C LEU A 91 0.82 23.61 28.16
N GLU A 92 1.38 23.80 29.34
CA GLU A 92 2.54 23.04 29.81
C GLU A 92 2.19 21.55 30.03
N GLN A 93 0.99 21.26 30.54
CA GLN A 93 0.47 19.88 30.62
C GLN A 93 0.25 19.26 29.24
N VAL A 94 -0.32 20.01 28.29
CA VAL A 94 -0.52 19.55 26.91
C VAL A 94 0.83 19.29 26.24
N LYS A 95 1.79 20.20 26.37
CA LYS A 95 3.15 20.01 25.84
C LYS A 95 3.81 18.76 26.41
N SER A 96 3.72 18.55 27.72
CA SER A 96 4.27 17.35 28.36
C SER A 96 3.61 16.06 27.87
N ARG A 97 2.28 16.08 27.62
CA ARG A 97 1.57 14.95 27.01
C ARG A 97 2.05 14.70 25.58
N LEU A 98 2.11 15.74 24.74
CA LEU A 98 2.58 15.61 23.36
C LEU A 98 4.03 15.11 23.29
N GLU A 99 4.91 15.53 24.20
CA GLU A 99 6.28 15.01 24.26
C GLU A 99 6.32 13.52 24.62
N LYS A 100 5.46 13.06 25.54
CA LYS A 100 5.33 11.64 25.85
C LYS A 100 4.79 10.84 24.66
N ASP A 101 3.71 11.32 24.04
CA ASP A 101 3.09 10.67 22.89
C ASP A 101 4.09 10.58 21.73
N LYS A 102 4.88 11.63 21.49
CA LYS A 102 5.94 11.62 20.47
C LYS A 102 7.00 10.55 20.76
N ILE A 103 7.42 10.40 22.02
CA ILE A 103 8.41 9.38 22.42
C ILE A 103 7.83 7.98 22.18
N GLU A 104 6.59 7.75 22.60
CA GLU A 104 5.89 6.47 22.40
C GLU A 104 5.75 6.13 20.91
N LEU A 105 5.27 7.07 20.09
CA LEU A 105 5.16 6.88 18.64
C LEU A 105 6.51 6.59 17.99
N THR A 106 7.57 7.26 18.43
CA THR A 106 8.92 7.04 17.88
C THR A 106 9.41 5.63 18.22
N GLN A 107 9.16 5.15 19.44
CA GLN A 107 9.50 3.79 19.86
C GLN A 107 8.71 2.74 19.07
N ASP A 108 7.42 2.99 18.82
CA ASP A 108 6.59 2.09 18.03
C ASP A 108 7.06 2.01 16.58
N VAL A 109 7.41 3.15 15.96
CA VAL A 109 7.99 3.17 14.61
C VAL A 109 9.30 2.37 14.57
N GLU A 110 10.19 2.52 15.54
CA GLU A 110 11.46 1.78 15.60
C GLU A 110 11.23 0.26 15.78
N ARG A 111 10.30 -0.12 16.67
CA ARG A 111 9.90 -1.52 16.87
C ARG A 111 9.33 -2.13 15.61
N LEU A 112 8.38 -1.45 14.96
CA LEU A 112 7.76 -1.90 13.72
C LEU A 112 8.79 -2.02 12.60
N THR A 113 9.68 -1.03 12.45
CA THR A 113 10.76 -1.07 11.44
C THR A 113 11.69 -2.26 11.68
N THR A 114 12.01 -2.55 12.94
CA THR A 114 12.83 -3.71 13.31
C THR A 114 12.11 -5.03 13.04
N MET A 115 10.83 -5.15 13.39
CA MET A 115 10.02 -6.33 13.08
C MET A 115 9.91 -6.57 11.57
N VAL A 116 9.68 -5.51 10.77
CA VAL A 116 9.63 -5.59 9.31
C VAL A 116 10.98 -6.03 8.75
N ARG A 117 12.09 -5.50 9.27
CA ARG A 117 13.44 -5.90 8.84
C ARG A 117 13.73 -7.36 9.18
N ILE A 118 13.33 -7.83 10.36
CA ILE A 118 13.48 -9.23 10.78
C ILE A 118 12.62 -10.16 9.91
N LYS A 119 11.37 -9.79 9.64
CA LYS A 119 10.51 -10.53 8.70
C LYS A 119 11.04 -10.51 7.26
N ALA A 120 11.66 -9.41 6.83
CA ALA A 120 12.24 -9.28 5.50
C ALA A 120 13.58 -10.04 5.35
N THR A 121 14.25 -10.39 6.47
CA THR A 121 15.43 -11.26 6.46
C THR A 121 15.08 -12.76 6.41
N GLU A 122 13.82 -13.15 6.62
CA GLU A 122 13.38 -14.50 6.28
C GLU A 122 13.28 -14.61 4.76
N SER A 123 13.99 -15.57 4.17
CA SER A 123 13.89 -15.82 2.73
C SER A 123 12.44 -16.19 2.38
N VAL A 124 11.79 -15.42 1.51
CA VAL A 124 10.47 -15.76 0.97
C VAL A 124 10.55 -17.16 0.35
N ALA A 125 9.91 -18.14 0.99
CA ALA A 125 9.92 -19.53 0.59
C ALA A 125 8.98 -19.78 -0.60
N PHE A 126 7.82 -19.10 -0.59
CA PHE A 126 6.86 -19.10 -1.70
C PHE A 126 6.30 -17.70 -1.90
N ARG A 127 6.16 -17.31 -3.16
CA ARG A 127 5.50 -16.05 -3.52
C ARG A 127 4.00 -16.26 -3.70
N LYS A 128 3.23 -15.20 -3.55
CA LYS A 128 1.82 -15.17 -3.94
C LYS A 128 1.66 -15.70 -5.38
N ASP A 129 0.61 -16.49 -5.59
CA ASP A 129 0.25 -17.15 -6.85
C ASP A 129 1.24 -18.23 -7.33
N GLU A 130 2.31 -18.51 -6.57
CA GLU A 130 3.24 -19.61 -6.88
C GLU A 130 2.54 -20.98 -6.78
N PRO A 131 2.69 -21.85 -7.80
CA PRO A 131 2.15 -23.21 -7.73
C PRO A 131 2.89 -24.05 -6.69
N LEU A 132 2.17 -24.45 -5.65
CA LEU A 132 2.65 -25.35 -4.60
C LEU A 132 2.62 -26.80 -5.07
N ALA A 133 1.55 -27.22 -5.74
CA ALA A 133 1.46 -28.50 -6.41
C ALA A 133 0.49 -28.43 -7.59
N ALA A 134 0.66 -29.34 -8.53
CA ALA A 134 -0.32 -29.58 -9.58
C ALA A 134 -0.34 -31.07 -9.93
N SER A 135 -1.53 -31.59 -10.24
CA SER A 135 -1.72 -32.97 -10.69
C SER A 135 -2.75 -33.02 -11.81
N VAL A 136 -2.59 -33.99 -12.71
CA VAL A 136 -3.58 -34.34 -13.72
C VAL A 136 -4.34 -35.55 -13.20
N ILE A 137 -5.66 -35.43 -13.12
CA ILE A 137 -6.56 -36.51 -12.72
C ILE A 137 -7.34 -36.96 -13.95
N PRO A 138 -7.14 -38.21 -14.41
CA PRO A 138 -7.86 -38.74 -15.56
C PRO A 138 -9.38 -38.69 -15.40
N ALA A 139 -10.08 -38.54 -16.53
CA ALA A 139 -11.54 -38.67 -16.58
C ALA A 139 -12.01 -40.09 -16.20
N ASN A 140 -13.28 -40.21 -15.85
CA ASN A 140 -13.97 -41.49 -15.57
C ASN A 140 -13.44 -42.27 -14.36
N LEU A 141 -12.66 -41.64 -13.48
CA LEU A 141 -12.29 -42.23 -12.20
C LEU A 141 -13.45 -42.19 -11.21
N SER A 142 -13.54 -43.22 -10.36
CA SER A 142 -14.47 -43.20 -9.23
C SER A 142 -14.08 -42.13 -8.22
N ILE A 143 -15.04 -41.64 -7.43
CA ILE A 143 -14.78 -40.64 -6.38
C ILE A 143 -13.65 -41.08 -5.44
N ASN A 144 -13.56 -42.38 -5.13
CA ASN A 144 -12.51 -42.93 -4.27
C ASN A 144 -11.12 -42.86 -4.92
N GLU A 145 -11.03 -43.11 -6.22
CA GLU A 145 -9.77 -43.00 -6.98
C GLU A 145 -9.34 -41.54 -7.12
N VAL A 146 -10.29 -40.63 -7.40
CA VAL A 146 -10.03 -39.19 -7.41
C VAL A 146 -9.52 -38.72 -6.05
N MET A 147 -10.14 -39.16 -4.95
CA MET A 147 -9.68 -38.83 -3.61
C MET A 147 -8.27 -39.36 -3.33
N LYS A 148 -7.89 -40.52 -3.87
CA LYS A 148 -6.53 -41.05 -3.77
C LYS A 148 -5.53 -40.17 -4.52
N GLU A 149 -5.87 -39.70 -5.72
CA GLU A 149 -5.03 -38.78 -6.50
C GLU A 149 -4.88 -37.42 -5.80
N LEU A 150 -5.98 -36.85 -5.28
CA LEU A 150 -5.94 -35.62 -4.48
C LEU A 150 -5.06 -35.79 -3.23
N THR A 151 -5.14 -36.95 -2.57
CA THR A 151 -4.32 -37.26 -1.40
C THR A 151 -2.83 -37.27 -1.77
N THR A 152 -2.47 -37.94 -2.87
CA THR A 152 -1.10 -37.97 -3.39
C THR A 152 -0.60 -36.57 -3.73
N MET A 153 -1.44 -35.73 -4.35
CA MET A 153 -1.11 -34.35 -4.67
C MET A 153 -0.84 -33.52 -3.40
N ILE A 154 -1.68 -33.65 -2.37
CA ILE A 154 -1.52 -32.94 -1.10
C ILE A 154 -0.23 -33.38 -0.40
N ILE A 155 0.11 -34.67 -0.39
CA ILE A 155 1.38 -35.16 0.17
C ILE A 155 2.58 -34.57 -0.58
N SER A 156 2.51 -34.51 -1.91
CA SER A 156 3.55 -33.87 -2.73
C SER A 156 3.70 -32.37 -2.40
N LEU A 157 2.56 -31.67 -2.25
CA LEU A 157 2.49 -30.28 -1.81
C LEU A 157 3.17 -30.09 -0.45
N THR A 158 2.74 -30.82 0.58
CA THR A 158 3.28 -30.66 1.94
C THR A 158 4.77 -30.96 1.97
N THR A 159 5.22 -31.96 1.22
CA THR A 159 6.63 -32.32 1.09
C THR A 159 7.46 -31.21 0.41
N LYS A 160 6.94 -30.58 -0.65
CA LYS A 160 7.60 -29.45 -1.32
C LYS A 160 7.69 -28.23 -0.41
N VAL A 161 6.59 -27.93 0.31
CA VAL A 161 6.50 -26.80 1.23
C VAL A 161 7.46 -26.97 2.41
N ARG A 162 7.49 -28.16 3.02
CA ARG A 162 8.40 -28.51 4.12
C ARG A 162 9.88 -28.42 3.71
N ARG A 163 10.21 -28.81 2.47
CA ARG A 163 11.57 -28.70 1.91
C ARG A 163 12.09 -27.26 1.82
N ARG A 164 11.20 -26.26 1.65
CA ARG A 164 11.58 -24.84 1.65
C ARG A 164 11.53 -24.20 3.04
N GLY A 165 11.42 -25.00 4.10
CA GLY A 165 11.48 -24.54 5.48
C GLY A 165 10.15 -23.99 6.03
N VAL A 166 9.04 -24.18 5.33
CA VAL A 166 7.71 -23.77 5.81
C VAL A 166 7.09 -24.89 6.65
N HIS A 167 6.52 -24.53 7.79
CA HIS A 167 5.84 -25.47 8.68
C HIS A 167 4.46 -25.83 8.09
N VAL A 168 4.17 -27.11 7.96
CA VAL A 168 2.86 -27.60 7.48
C VAL A 168 2.17 -28.30 8.64
N GLN A 169 0.86 -28.08 8.79
CA GLN A 169 0.06 -28.85 9.76
C GLN A 169 0.14 -30.35 9.45
N ASP A 170 -0.12 -31.17 10.45
CA ASP A 170 -0.23 -32.62 10.28
C ASP A 170 -1.20 -32.95 9.13
N GLU A 171 -0.78 -33.84 8.22
CA GLU A 171 -1.57 -34.15 7.02
C GLU A 171 -2.97 -34.67 7.40
N ILE A 172 -3.08 -35.47 8.47
CA ILE A 172 -4.36 -36.04 8.94
C ILE A 172 -5.29 -34.90 9.38
N ASN A 173 -4.76 -33.90 10.08
CA ASN A 173 -5.55 -32.75 10.50
C ASN A 173 -5.98 -31.88 9.32
N PHE A 174 -5.09 -31.70 8.33
CA PHE A 174 -5.42 -30.98 7.09
C PHE A 174 -6.59 -31.63 6.34
N PHE A 175 -6.54 -32.96 6.13
CA PHE A 175 -7.62 -33.70 5.47
C PHE A 175 -8.93 -33.66 6.25
N THR A 176 -8.86 -33.75 7.58
CA THR A 176 -10.05 -33.71 8.45
C THR A 176 -10.72 -32.33 8.39
N THR A 177 -9.93 -31.25 8.45
CA THR A 177 -10.43 -29.87 8.43
C THR A 177 -11.00 -29.48 7.07
N HIS A 178 -10.42 -29.98 5.97
CA HIS A 178 -10.82 -29.62 4.61
C HIS A 178 -11.68 -30.69 3.92
N LYS A 179 -12.27 -31.63 4.69
CA LYS A 179 -13.01 -32.77 4.16
C LYS A 179 -14.11 -32.37 3.18
N GLU A 180 -14.97 -31.42 3.55
CA GLU A 180 -16.08 -30.96 2.70
C GLU A 180 -15.59 -30.37 1.37
N LEU A 181 -14.49 -29.61 1.41
CA LEU A 181 -13.87 -29.03 0.21
C LEU A 181 -13.33 -30.14 -0.70
N LEU A 182 -12.63 -31.12 -0.14
CA LEU A 182 -12.05 -32.23 -0.90
C LEU A 182 -13.12 -33.16 -1.47
N ASP A 183 -14.17 -33.45 -0.71
CA ASP A 183 -15.31 -34.25 -1.17
C ASP A 183 -16.02 -33.51 -2.33
N GLY A 184 -16.18 -32.18 -2.23
CA GLY A 184 -16.73 -31.35 -3.30
C GLY A 184 -15.86 -31.32 -4.56
N LEU A 185 -14.54 -31.18 -4.42
CA LEU A 185 -13.59 -31.27 -5.53
C LEU A 185 -13.65 -32.65 -6.19
N ALA A 186 -13.65 -33.72 -5.40
CA ALA A 186 -13.68 -35.08 -5.91
C ALA A 186 -14.97 -35.39 -6.66
N ALA A 187 -16.13 -34.95 -6.14
CA ALA A 187 -17.41 -35.09 -6.83
C ALA A 187 -17.43 -34.36 -8.17
N HIS A 188 -16.91 -33.12 -8.21
CA HIS A 188 -16.86 -32.34 -9.44
C HIS A 188 -15.92 -32.98 -10.48
N ILE A 189 -14.74 -33.43 -10.06
CA ILE A 189 -13.76 -34.09 -10.95
C ILE A 189 -14.29 -35.44 -11.45
N ALA A 190 -14.91 -36.24 -10.59
CA ALA A 190 -15.50 -37.53 -10.98
C ALA A 190 -16.68 -37.37 -11.96
N SER A 191 -17.34 -36.21 -11.97
CA SER A 191 -18.40 -35.88 -12.94
C SER A 191 -17.88 -35.33 -14.27
N ALA A 192 -16.58 -35.03 -14.37
CA ALA A 192 -15.98 -34.47 -15.58
C ALA A 192 -15.80 -35.55 -16.66
N SER A 193 -16.08 -35.17 -17.91
CA SER A 193 -15.91 -36.05 -19.09
C SER A 193 -14.52 -35.97 -19.70
N GLU A 194 -13.69 -35.03 -19.25
CA GLU A 194 -12.32 -34.80 -19.70
C GLU A 194 -11.36 -34.81 -18.51
N ASP A 195 -10.08 -35.07 -18.78
CA ASP A 195 -9.04 -35.06 -17.76
C ASP A 195 -8.99 -33.69 -17.07
N MET A 196 -8.85 -33.67 -15.76
CA MET A 196 -8.87 -32.43 -14.98
C MET A 196 -7.53 -32.16 -14.33
N ILE A 197 -7.08 -30.92 -14.42
CA ILE A 197 -5.93 -30.40 -13.71
C ILE A 197 -6.39 -29.81 -12.39
N VAL A 198 -5.82 -30.32 -11.31
CA VAL A 198 -5.93 -29.73 -9.98
C VAL A 198 -4.63 -29.00 -9.68
N ARG A 199 -4.70 -27.69 -9.49
CA ARG A 199 -3.56 -26.86 -9.12
C ARG A 199 -3.79 -26.18 -7.78
N ALA A 200 -2.78 -26.20 -6.92
CA ALA A 200 -2.79 -25.58 -5.62
C ALA A 200 -1.80 -24.42 -5.59
N ASP A 201 -2.30 -23.20 -5.42
CA ASP A 201 -1.50 -21.98 -5.44
C ASP A 201 -1.41 -21.34 -4.04
N ALA A 202 -0.27 -20.71 -3.75
CA ALA A 202 -0.12 -19.86 -2.58
C ALA A 202 -1.00 -18.61 -2.68
N VAL A 203 -1.77 -18.32 -1.63
CA VAL A 203 -2.65 -17.14 -1.57
C VAL A 203 -1.88 -15.86 -1.23
N GLU A 204 -0.76 -16.00 -0.54
CA GLU A 204 0.10 -14.92 -0.06
C GLU A 204 1.58 -15.32 -0.11
N ASN A 205 2.47 -14.37 0.18
CA ASN A 205 3.89 -14.66 0.35
C ASN A 205 4.07 -15.43 1.66
N ILE A 206 4.82 -16.52 1.62
CA ILE A 206 5.10 -17.36 2.78
C ILE A 206 6.61 -17.38 2.99
N ASN A 207 7.05 -17.01 4.18
CA ASN A 207 8.46 -17.03 4.55
C ASN A 207 8.90 -18.40 5.05
N ALA A 208 10.18 -18.72 4.89
CA ALA A 208 10.77 -19.86 5.57
C ALA A 208 10.65 -19.68 7.09
N GLY A 209 10.16 -20.70 7.79
CA GLY A 209 9.86 -20.66 9.23
C GLY A 209 8.39 -20.37 9.54
N GLU A 210 7.62 -19.79 8.63
CA GLU A 210 6.18 -19.55 8.84
C GLU A 210 5.36 -20.82 8.66
N GLN A 211 4.11 -20.79 9.13
CA GLN A 211 3.15 -21.87 8.92
C GLN A 211 2.43 -21.69 7.57
N LEU A 212 2.21 -22.79 6.85
CA LEU A 212 1.41 -22.80 5.63
C LEU A 212 -0.01 -22.31 5.95
N GLY A 213 -0.37 -21.15 5.40
CA GLY A 213 -1.70 -20.58 5.48
C GLY A 213 -2.67 -21.22 4.48
N ASN A 214 -3.64 -20.43 4.03
CA ASN A 214 -4.66 -20.90 3.09
C ASN A 214 -4.04 -21.20 1.71
N VAL A 215 -4.52 -22.28 1.11
CA VAL A 215 -4.14 -22.71 -0.25
C VAL A 215 -5.35 -22.57 -1.15
N ARG A 216 -5.16 -22.00 -2.34
CA ARG A 216 -6.24 -21.89 -3.33
C ARG A 216 -6.14 -23.02 -4.34
N PHE A 217 -7.17 -23.86 -4.37
CA PHE A 217 -7.30 -24.89 -5.39
C PHE A 217 -7.99 -24.31 -6.63
N LYS A 218 -7.40 -24.55 -7.79
CA LYS A 218 -7.95 -24.24 -9.11
C LYS A 218 -8.17 -25.54 -9.85
N LEU A 219 -9.30 -25.61 -10.53
CA LEU A 219 -9.66 -26.75 -11.36
C LEU A 219 -9.79 -26.30 -12.81
N LEU A 220 -9.05 -26.96 -13.69
CA LEU A 220 -8.92 -26.60 -15.10
C LEU A 220 -9.03 -27.87 -15.96
N PRO A 221 -9.67 -27.83 -17.13
CA PRO A 221 -9.67 -28.97 -18.04
C PRO A 221 -8.28 -29.16 -18.66
N ASN A 222 -7.80 -30.41 -18.72
CA ASN A 222 -6.54 -30.79 -19.34
C ASN A 222 -6.71 -30.97 -20.85
N LYS A 223 -7.00 -29.87 -21.53
CA LYS A 223 -7.22 -29.90 -22.98
C LYS A 223 -5.93 -30.19 -23.72
N LEU A 224 -6.04 -30.95 -24.79
CA LEU A 224 -4.97 -31.08 -25.78
C LEU A 224 -4.85 -29.76 -26.54
N ILE A 225 -3.68 -29.13 -26.47
CA ILE A 225 -3.38 -27.83 -27.08
C ILE A 225 -2.76 -28.03 -28.47
N PHE A 226 -1.80 -28.95 -28.57
CA PHE A 226 -1.12 -29.26 -29.82
C PHE A 226 -1.08 -30.77 -30.05
N ARG A 227 -1.27 -31.17 -31.31
CA ARG A 227 -0.98 -32.52 -31.78
C ARG A 227 0.51 -32.67 -32.06
N LYS A 228 0.99 -33.91 -32.00
CA LYS A 228 2.31 -34.28 -32.49
C LYS A 228 2.52 -33.76 -33.92
N ASP A 229 3.71 -33.21 -34.15
CA ASP A 229 4.20 -32.61 -35.39
C ASP A 229 3.43 -31.36 -35.85
N GLN A 230 2.57 -30.79 -35.00
CA GLN A 230 1.85 -29.56 -35.30
C GLN A 230 2.79 -28.34 -35.24
N GLU A 231 2.64 -27.46 -36.23
CA GLU A 231 3.27 -26.14 -36.25
C GLU A 231 2.59 -25.19 -35.26
N ILE A 232 3.40 -24.52 -34.43
CA ILE A 232 2.97 -23.46 -33.53
C ILE A 232 2.99 -22.11 -34.26
N ALA A 233 4.13 -21.82 -34.89
CA ALA A 233 4.38 -20.58 -35.62
C ALA A 233 5.56 -20.77 -36.59
N SER A 234 5.65 -19.91 -37.59
CA SER A 234 6.78 -19.83 -38.51
C SER A 234 7.19 -18.39 -38.79
N ILE A 235 8.48 -18.18 -39.05
CA ILE A 235 9.04 -16.87 -39.37
C ILE A 235 10.10 -17.00 -40.47
N GLU A 236 10.16 -16.02 -41.38
CA GLU A 236 11.25 -15.91 -42.33
C GLU A 236 12.47 -15.26 -41.67
N ILE A 237 13.63 -15.90 -41.78
CA ILE A 237 14.89 -15.43 -41.21
C ILE A 237 15.94 -15.32 -42.31
N ASP A 238 16.61 -14.17 -42.32
CA ASP A 238 17.77 -13.94 -43.17
C ASP A 238 19.07 -14.10 -42.35
N GLY A 239 19.79 -15.20 -42.61
CA GLY A 239 21.08 -15.51 -41.98
C GLY A 239 22.22 -14.58 -42.41
N SER A 240 22.06 -13.80 -43.48
CA SER A 240 23.06 -12.83 -43.93
C SER A 240 23.13 -11.58 -43.04
N LEU A 241 22.07 -11.31 -42.27
CA LEU A 241 21.97 -10.17 -41.36
C LEU A 241 23.01 -10.22 -40.23
N SER A 242 23.13 -9.10 -39.50
CA SER A 242 24.00 -9.04 -38.33
C SER A 242 23.49 -9.96 -37.22
N ARG A 243 24.40 -10.41 -36.35
CA ARG A 243 24.04 -11.23 -35.17
C ARG A 243 23.00 -10.56 -34.29
N SER A 244 23.06 -9.24 -34.17
CA SER A 244 22.12 -8.44 -33.37
C SER A 244 20.70 -8.44 -33.99
N GLU A 245 20.60 -8.38 -35.31
CA GLU A 245 19.33 -8.45 -36.03
C GLU A 245 18.74 -9.86 -35.97
N ILE A 246 19.54 -10.90 -36.24
CA ILE A 246 19.12 -12.30 -36.08
C ILE A 246 18.61 -12.54 -34.65
N SER A 247 19.34 -12.05 -33.64
CA SER A 247 18.92 -12.16 -32.24
C SER A 247 17.61 -11.42 -31.96
N ARG A 248 17.36 -10.29 -32.61
CA ARG A 248 16.11 -9.54 -32.45
C ARG A 248 14.93 -10.30 -33.07
N ASN A 249 15.09 -10.76 -34.31
CA ASN A 249 14.07 -11.52 -35.02
C ASN A 249 13.73 -12.82 -34.28
N LEU A 250 14.76 -13.53 -33.78
CA LEU A 250 14.57 -14.75 -33.01
C LEU A 250 13.85 -14.50 -31.67
N ARG A 251 14.16 -13.40 -30.96
CA ARG A 251 13.41 -13.03 -29.75
C ARG A 251 11.95 -12.74 -30.05
N GLN A 252 11.67 -11.96 -31.09
CA GLN A 252 10.31 -11.65 -31.51
C GLN A 252 9.52 -12.93 -31.85
N PHE A 253 10.15 -13.87 -32.55
CA PHE A 253 9.54 -15.17 -32.85
C PHE A 253 9.22 -15.97 -31.59
N MET A 254 10.11 -15.98 -30.60
CA MET A 254 9.85 -16.65 -29.32
C MET A 254 8.72 -15.98 -28.55
N ASP A 255 8.62 -14.65 -28.58
CA ASP A 255 7.53 -13.91 -27.95
C ASP A 255 6.19 -14.22 -28.63
N GLU A 256 6.17 -14.38 -29.96
CA GLU A 256 5.00 -14.76 -30.74
C GLU A 256 4.53 -16.19 -30.43
N ILE A 257 5.46 -17.15 -30.40
CA ILE A 257 5.19 -18.52 -29.95
C ILE A 257 4.56 -18.49 -28.56
N ASN A 258 5.16 -17.73 -27.63
CA ASN A 258 4.66 -17.63 -26.27
C ASN A 258 3.23 -17.08 -26.23
N LEU A 259 2.95 -16.02 -26.99
CA LEU A 259 1.62 -15.43 -27.07
C LEU A 259 0.58 -16.41 -27.62
N GLU A 260 0.90 -17.13 -28.69
CA GLU A 260 -0.03 -18.10 -29.29
C GLU A 260 -0.32 -19.25 -28.33
N VAL A 261 0.69 -19.72 -27.61
CA VAL A 261 0.54 -20.79 -26.61
C VAL A 261 -0.35 -20.35 -25.43
N VAL A 262 -0.19 -19.12 -24.91
CA VAL A 262 -1.09 -18.57 -23.86
C VAL A 262 -2.52 -18.54 -24.38
N LYS A 263 -2.70 -18.00 -25.59
CA LYS A 263 -4.01 -17.79 -26.22
C LYS A 263 -4.77 -19.09 -26.43
N LEU A 264 -4.07 -20.17 -26.76
CA LEU A 264 -4.66 -21.50 -26.91
C LEU A 264 -5.02 -22.18 -25.58
N GLY A 265 -4.66 -21.57 -24.44
CA GLY A 265 -5.08 -22.00 -23.11
C GLY A 265 -4.06 -22.89 -22.39
N MET A 266 -2.79 -22.84 -22.79
CA MET A 266 -1.73 -23.46 -22.01
C MET A 266 -1.55 -22.71 -20.68
N ILE A 267 -1.38 -23.46 -19.60
CA ILE A 267 -1.29 -22.93 -18.25
C ILE A 267 0.14 -22.46 -18.00
N ASP A 268 0.28 -21.16 -17.74
CA ASP A 268 1.54 -20.52 -17.41
C ASP A 268 1.95 -20.77 -15.95
N ASN A 269 3.26 -20.61 -15.72
CA ASN A 269 3.78 -20.38 -14.38
C ASN A 269 3.77 -18.86 -14.12
N PRO A 270 2.90 -18.36 -13.22
CA PRO A 270 2.69 -16.91 -13.01
C PRO A 270 3.90 -16.18 -12.41
N LEU A 271 4.94 -16.90 -11.99
CA LEU A 271 6.19 -16.29 -11.53
C LEU A 271 7.23 -16.10 -12.63
N THR A 272 7.15 -16.88 -13.70
CA THR A 272 8.18 -16.93 -14.73
C THR A 272 7.68 -16.48 -16.10
N ASP A 273 6.36 -16.30 -16.29
CA ASP A 273 5.71 -16.08 -17.59
C ASP A 273 6.21 -17.07 -18.66
N ARG A 274 6.55 -18.29 -18.22
CA ARG A 274 7.16 -19.36 -19.02
C ARG A 274 6.44 -20.66 -18.76
N PHE A 275 6.25 -21.45 -19.82
CA PHE A 275 5.59 -22.76 -19.78
C PHE A 275 6.59 -23.88 -19.58
N GLY A 276 6.34 -24.76 -18.61
CA GLY A 276 7.16 -25.94 -18.39
C GLY A 276 8.67 -25.65 -18.28
N TYR A 277 9.49 -26.68 -18.29
CA TYR A 277 10.95 -26.53 -18.30
C TYR A 277 11.43 -26.15 -19.71
N MET A 278 10.97 -25.02 -20.27
CA MET A 278 11.23 -24.61 -21.66
C MET A 278 12.72 -24.49 -22.05
N PHE A 279 13.66 -24.76 -21.14
CA PHE A 279 15.09 -24.87 -21.42
C PHE A 279 15.83 -25.89 -20.52
N SER A 280 15.21 -27.02 -20.10
CA SER A 280 16.04 -28.05 -19.42
C SER A 280 16.88 -28.86 -20.40
N ASP A 281 16.33 -29.19 -21.58
CA ASP A 281 16.94 -30.24 -22.44
C ASP A 281 17.03 -29.92 -23.95
N SER A 282 16.53 -28.78 -24.45
CA SER A 282 16.78 -28.38 -25.85
C SER A 282 18.19 -27.80 -25.99
N MET A 283 19.07 -28.64 -26.53
CA MET A 283 20.54 -28.56 -26.57
C MET A 283 21.18 -27.34 -27.28
N LEU A 284 20.40 -26.39 -27.82
CA LEU A 284 20.96 -25.13 -28.34
C LEU A 284 20.62 -24.00 -27.39
N SER A 285 21.64 -23.41 -26.76
CA SER A 285 21.46 -22.12 -26.11
C SER A 285 20.94 -21.12 -27.16
N PHE A 286 20.19 -20.10 -26.75
CA PHE A 286 19.74 -19.02 -27.63
C PHE A 286 20.90 -18.47 -28.50
N TYR A 287 22.11 -18.42 -27.91
CA TYR A 287 23.34 -18.04 -28.59
C TYR A 287 23.76 -19.01 -29.70
N ASP A 288 23.66 -20.33 -29.46
CA ASP A 288 23.99 -21.36 -30.45
C ASP A 288 23.02 -21.31 -31.63
N MET A 289 21.74 -21.00 -31.39
CA MET A 289 20.77 -20.84 -32.47
C MET A 289 21.11 -19.63 -33.34
N VAL A 290 21.46 -18.49 -32.74
CA VAL A 290 21.93 -17.32 -33.49
C VAL A 290 23.21 -17.64 -34.28
N ASN A 291 24.15 -18.40 -33.71
CA ASN A 291 25.35 -18.85 -34.43
C ASN A 291 25.01 -19.75 -35.61
N HIS A 292 24.12 -20.71 -35.42
CA HIS A 292 23.71 -21.65 -36.45
C HIS A 292 23.06 -20.91 -37.63
N ILE A 293 22.10 -20.03 -37.33
CA ILE A 293 21.45 -19.17 -38.32
C ILE A 293 22.46 -18.31 -39.08
N LYS A 294 23.43 -17.70 -38.36
CA LYS A 294 24.47 -16.88 -38.98
C LYS A 294 25.37 -17.68 -39.92
N ASN A 295 25.66 -18.94 -39.59
CA ASN A 295 26.50 -19.81 -40.40
C ASN A 295 25.79 -20.34 -41.65
N LEU A 296 24.44 -20.36 -41.67
CA LEU A 296 23.67 -20.72 -42.87
C LEU A 296 23.79 -19.65 -43.97
N ASP A 297 24.00 -18.38 -43.58
CA ASP A 297 24.22 -17.22 -44.47
C ASP A 297 23.25 -17.12 -45.65
N ARG A 298 21.97 -17.49 -45.41
CA ARG A 298 20.91 -17.53 -46.41
C ARG A 298 19.54 -17.25 -45.78
N GLN A 299 18.55 -17.02 -46.63
CA GLN A 299 17.15 -16.91 -46.23
C GLN A 299 16.52 -18.30 -46.10
N PHE A 300 15.71 -18.48 -45.06
CA PHE A 300 14.96 -19.71 -44.80
C PHE A 300 13.77 -19.41 -43.90
N ILE A 301 12.80 -20.32 -43.88
CA ILE A 301 11.67 -20.30 -42.97
C ILE A 301 12.01 -21.15 -41.74
N LEU A 302 11.97 -20.53 -40.56
CA LEU A 302 12.10 -21.22 -39.29
C LEU A 302 10.70 -21.58 -38.78
N ILE A 303 10.45 -22.85 -38.56
CA ILE A 303 9.15 -23.37 -38.14
C ILE A 303 9.29 -24.00 -36.76
N ALA A 304 8.50 -23.54 -35.79
CA ALA A 304 8.40 -24.13 -34.47
C ALA A 304 7.34 -25.22 -34.49
N VAL A 305 7.72 -26.45 -34.16
CA VAL A 305 6.82 -27.60 -34.13
C VAL A 305 6.87 -28.32 -32.78
N VAL A 306 5.78 -28.98 -32.44
CA VAL A 306 5.67 -29.77 -31.21
C VAL A 306 5.96 -31.24 -31.54
N PRO A 307 6.96 -31.89 -30.92
CA PRO A 307 7.33 -33.26 -31.27
C PRO A 307 6.34 -34.32 -30.75
N GLU A 308 5.45 -33.96 -29.83
CA GLU A 308 4.52 -34.85 -29.14
C GLU A 308 3.20 -34.15 -28.80
N ASP A 309 2.13 -34.91 -28.56
CA ASP A 309 0.85 -34.35 -28.10
C ASP A 309 1.05 -33.55 -26.79
N THR A 310 0.74 -32.26 -26.83
CA THR A 310 0.98 -31.33 -25.71
C THR A 310 -0.34 -30.83 -25.14
N TYR A 311 -0.47 -30.96 -23.83
CA TYR A 311 -1.67 -30.62 -23.07
C TYR A 311 -1.48 -29.33 -22.25
N ALA A 312 -2.59 -28.78 -21.73
CA ALA A 312 -2.62 -27.49 -21.05
C ALA A 312 -1.59 -27.32 -19.92
N ILE A 313 -1.23 -28.38 -19.18
CA ILE A 313 -0.23 -28.32 -18.09
C ILE A 313 1.15 -28.90 -18.45
N GLY A 314 1.26 -29.61 -19.58
CA GLY A 314 2.46 -30.38 -19.93
C GLY A 314 3.66 -29.50 -20.23
N PRO A 315 4.90 -30.01 -20.14
CA PRO A 315 6.04 -29.22 -20.61
C PRO A 315 5.88 -28.93 -22.12
N LEU A 316 6.02 -27.67 -22.51
CA LEU A 316 6.04 -27.30 -23.92
C LEU A 316 7.41 -27.61 -24.50
N ASN A 317 7.53 -28.74 -25.18
CA ASN A 317 8.71 -29.07 -25.96
C ASN A 317 8.54 -28.51 -27.37
N ILE A 318 9.49 -27.70 -27.81
CA ILE A 318 9.50 -27.12 -29.15
C ILE A 318 10.76 -27.60 -29.86
N THR A 319 10.59 -28.08 -31.08
CA THR A 319 11.69 -28.31 -32.01
C THR A 319 11.57 -27.34 -33.19
N PHE A 320 12.70 -26.99 -33.79
CA PHE A 320 12.73 -26.08 -34.92
C PHE A 320 13.07 -26.83 -36.20
N ARG A 321 12.26 -26.62 -37.25
CA ARG A 321 12.52 -27.11 -38.60
C ARG A 321 12.90 -25.93 -39.50
N PHE A 322 13.86 -26.16 -40.38
CA PHE A 322 14.33 -25.18 -41.36
C PHE A 322 13.81 -25.59 -42.73
N GLU A 323 13.04 -24.73 -43.38
CA GLU A 323 12.57 -24.92 -44.75
C GLU A 323 13.17 -23.85 -45.67
N GLU A 324 13.60 -24.24 -46.87
CA GLU A 324 14.11 -23.27 -47.84
C GLU A 324 12.96 -22.42 -48.38
N THR A 325 13.17 -21.11 -48.49
CA THR A 325 12.21 -20.21 -49.14
C THR A 325 12.16 -20.59 -50.61
N GLY A 326 11.16 -21.39 -51.00
CA GLY A 326 11.10 -21.97 -52.34
C GLY A 326 11.04 -20.90 -53.43
N GLU A 327 12.06 -20.87 -54.29
CA GLU A 327 11.84 -20.47 -55.68
C GLU A 327 10.84 -21.46 -56.29
N SER A 328 9.72 -20.93 -56.79
CA SER A 328 8.65 -21.69 -57.42
C SER A 328 9.19 -22.60 -58.52
N ILE A 329 8.98 -23.90 -58.35
CA ILE A 329 9.18 -24.91 -59.38
C ILE A 329 8.15 -24.64 -60.50
N PHE A 330 8.58 -24.01 -61.59
CA PHE A 330 7.87 -24.11 -62.86
C PHE A 330 8.02 -25.54 -63.39
N THR A 331 7.05 -26.41 -63.09
CA THR A 331 6.81 -27.61 -63.89
C THR A 331 5.63 -27.34 -64.80
N THR A 332 5.90 -27.22 -66.10
CA THR A 332 4.89 -27.10 -67.14
C THR A 332 3.97 -28.33 -67.16
N GLN A 333 2.68 -28.06 -67.37
CA GLN A 333 1.52 -28.97 -67.37
C GLN A 333 1.68 -30.29 -68.17
N PRO A 334 0.82 -31.30 -67.87
CA PRO A 334 0.68 -32.50 -68.67
C PRO A 334 -0.19 -32.24 -69.91
N GLU A 335 0.24 -32.70 -71.07
CA GLU A 335 -0.56 -32.68 -72.30
C GLU A 335 -0.68 -34.09 -72.89
N LYS A 336 -1.85 -34.71 -72.70
CA LYS A 336 -2.63 -35.47 -73.71
C LYS A 336 -3.87 -36.10 -73.05
N PRO A 337 -5.04 -35.94 -73.68
CA PRO A 337 -5.52 -37.04 -74.49
C PRO A 337 -6.21 -36.58 -75.78
N ASP A 338 -5.70 -37.01 -76.93
CA ASP A 338 -6.53 -37.13 -78.14
C ASP A 338 -6.77 -38.61 -78.39
N SER A 339 -7.98 -39.05 -78.03
CA SER A 339 -8.58 -40.28 -78.53
C SER A 339 -9.18 -39.99 -79.91
N GLU A 340 -8.43 -40.29 -80.97
CA GLU A 340 -9.03 -40.42 -82.30
C GLU A 340 -9.63 -41.82 -82.47
N SER A 341 -10.93 -41.79 -82.71
CA SER A 341 -11.74 -42.86 -83.28
C SER A 341 -11.40 -43.09 -84.77
N GLY A 342 -11.30 -44.35 -85.18
CA GLY A 342 -11.35 -44.78 -86.58
C GLY A 342 -10.87 -46.24 -86.70
N ALA A 343 -11.78 -47.21 -86.86
CA ALA A 343 -11.99 -48.01 -88.09
C ALA A 343 -10.77 -48.94 -88.39
N GLU A 344 -10.89 -50.26 -88.49
CA GLU A 344 -11.91 -51.16 -89.04
C GLU A 344 -11.88 -52.54 -88.33
#